data_AF-A0A3A9HM21-F1
#
_entry.id   AF-A0A3A9HM21-F1
#
_cell.length_a   1.000
_cell.length_b   1.000
_cell.length_c   1.000
_cell.angle_alpha   90.00
_cell.angle_beta   90.00
_cell.angle_gamma   90.00
#
_symmetry.space_group_name_H-M   'P 1'
#
loop_
_entity.id
_entity.type
_entity.pdbx_description
1 polymer ?
#
loop_
_entity_poly.entity_id
_entity_poly.type
_entity_poly.pdbx_seq_one_letter_code
_entity_poly.pdbx_strand_id
1 'polypeptide(L)'
;MHRESKDIDIFFRDRQLLSCVSPRLVDANENELIGYSETSSYIKLNFPEGQVDFIVAGQISDEEPQLQKIPGFDEEYYLDSPVEIVAKKIFYRYEDFTARDVFDLAFVFYKTSEKLVANAEKFRGKIKPLIKRIEKRDIWPRS
;
A
#
# COMPACT_ATOMS: atom_id res chain seq x y z
N MET A 1 -9.82 -15.40 -10.66
CA MET A 1 -10.53 -14.20 -10.18
C MET A 1 -9.51 -13.08 -10.13
N HIS A 2 -9.60 -12.10 -11.03
CA HIS A 2 -8.81 -10.87 -11.00
C HIS A 2 -9.78 -9.73 -10.68
N ARG A 3 -9.36 -8.80 -9.81
CA ARG A 3 -10.10 -7.57 -9.54
C ARG A 3 -9.39 -6.43 -10.27
N GLU A 4 -10.16 -5.49 -10.81
CA GLU A 4 -9.61 -4.22 -11.29
C GLU A 4 -9.37 -3.30 -10.08
N SER A 5 -8.14 -2.80 -9.96
CA SER A 5 -7.77 -1.73 -9.05
C SER A 5 -7.43 -0.53 -9.91
N LYS A 6 -8.06 0.63 -9.65
CA LYS A 6 -7.78 1.88 -10.38
C LYS A 6 -6.80 2.78 -9.63
N ASP A 7 -6.46 2.42 -8.40
CA ASP A 7 -5.58 3.19 -7.52
C ASP A 7 -4.13 2.72 -7.68
N ILE A 8 -3.19 3.67 -7.68
CA ILE A 8 -1.75 3.44 -7.73
C ILE A 8 -1.13 3.87 -6.40
N ASP A 9 -0.47 2.95 -5.70
CA ASP A 9 0.32 3.23 -4.50
C ASP A 9 1.82 3.32 -4.85
N ILE A 10 2.46 4.45 -4.56
CA ILE A 10 3.91 4.67 -4.75
C ILE A 10 4.56 4.87 -3.39
N PHE A 11 5.54 4.03 -3.05
CA PHE A 11 6.20 4.07 -1.74
C PHE A 11 7.55 4.79 -1.79
N PHE A 12 7.71 5.78 -0.91
CA PHE A 12 8.98 6.46 -0.68
C PHE A 12 9.62 6.02 0.63
N ARG A 13 10.94 5.79 0.58
CA ARG A 13 11.75 5.50 1.78
C ARG A 13 12.12 6.75 2.55
N ASP A 14 12.16 7.91 1.88
CA ASP A 14 12.47 9.20 2.47
C ASP A 14 11.28 10.15 2.34
N ARG A 15 10.90 10.76 3.46
CA ARG A 15 9.85 11.77 3.54
C ARG A 15 10.17 13.02 2.70
N GLN A 16 11.44 13.36 2.53
CA GLN A 16 11.86 14.51 1.74
C GLN A 16 11.42 14.39 0.28
N LEU A 17 11.21 13.18 -0.23
CA LEU A 17 10.71 12.96 -1.60
C LEU A 17 9.26 13.41 -1.79
N LEU A 18 8.47 13.56 -0.71
CA LEU A 18 7.11 14.08 -0.82
C LEU A 18 7.09 15.51 -1.39
N SER A 19 8.10 16.35 -1.11
CA SER A 19 8.12 17.71 -1.67
C SER A 19 8.23 17.73 -3.20
N CYS A 20 8.79 16.67 -3.79
CA CYS A 20 8.94 16.55 -5.25
C CYS A 20 7.62 16.25 -5.97
N VAL A 21 6.57 15.83 -5.24
CA VAL A 21 5.25 15.46 -5.79
C VAL A 21 4.11 16.26 -5.18
N SER A 22 4.43 17.25 -4.33
CA SER A 22 3.44 18.13 -3.72
C SER A 22 2.90 19.12 -4.76
N PRO A 23 1.58 19.12 -5.03
CA PRO A 23 0.98 20.13 -5.91
C PRO A 23 1.16 21.58 -5.41
N ARG A 24 1.51 21.77 -4.12
CA ARG A 24 1.82 23.10 -3.56
C ARG A 24 3.19 23.63 -3.96
N LEU A 25 4.14 22.74 -4.25
CA LEU A 25 5.55 23.05 -4.48
C LEU A 25 5.96 22.87 -5.93
N VAL A 26 5.19 22.08 -6.68
CA VAL A 26 5.40 21.80 -8.09
C VAL A 26 4.31 22.52 -8.88
N ASP A 27 4.67 23.12 -10.00
CA ASP A 27 3.72 23.65 -11.00
C ASP A 27 3.06 22.46 -11.72
N ALA A 28 2.22 21.73 -10.97
CA ALA A 28 1.48 20.60 -11.48
C ALA A 28 0.43 21.15 -12.46
N ASN A 29 0.23 20.49 -13.60
CA ASN A 29 -0.87 20.81 -14.51
C ASN A 29 -2.20 20.62 -13.76
N GLU A 30 -2.70 21.69 -13.14
CA GLU A 30 -3.88 21.67 -12.25
C GLU A 30 -5.16 21.29 -13.00
N ASN A 31 -5.14 21.33 -14.33
CA ASN A 31 -6.32 21.17 -15.18
C ASN A 31 -7.00 19.80 -15.07
N GLU A 32 -6.30 18.75 -14.62
CA GLU A 32 -6.87 17.39 -14.47
C GLU A 32 -6.97 16.93 -13.01
N LEU A 33 -6.38 17.66 -12.06
CA LEU A 33 -6.41 17.29 -10.65
C LEU A 33 -7.74 17.72 -10.02
N ILE A 34 -8.56 16.74 -9.60
CA ILE A 34 -9.83 17.00 -8.90
C ILE A 34 -9.56 17.53 -7.48
N GLY A 35 -8.49 17.06 -6.86
CA GLY A 35 -8.07 17.52 -5.55
C GLY A 35 -6.97 16.66 -4.97
N TYR A 36 -6.39 17.12 -3.87
CA TYR A 36 -5.31 16.40 -3.20
C TYR A 36 -5.40 16.54 -1.67
N SER A 37 -4.77 15.60 -0.96
CA SER A 37 -4.53 15.72 0.48
C SER A 37 -3.07 15.44 0.79
N GLU A 38 -2.52 16.21 1.73
CA GLU A 38 -1.11 16.10 2.13
C GLU A 38 -1.00 15.97 3.64
N THR A 39 -0.13 15.07 4.07
CA THR A 39 0.30 14.94 5.46
C THR A 39 1.82 14.76 5.51
N SER A 40 2.38 14.64 6.72
CA SER A 40 3.80 14.31 6.86
C SER A 40 4.16 12.91 6.35
N SER A 41 3.20 12.01 6.14
CA SER A 41 3.44 10.61 5.80
C SER A 41 2.90 10.19 4.43
N TYR A 42 2.10 11.02 3.76
CA TYR A 42 1.61 10.74 2.42
C TYR A 42 1.17 12.02 1.69
N ILE A 43 1.13 11.92 0.35
CA ILE A 43 0.43 12.84 -0.55
C ILE A 43 -0.48 12.00 -1.44
N LYS A 44 -1.74 12.40 -1.53
CA LYS A 44 -2.80 11.69 -2.26
C LYS A 44 -3.36 12.61 -3.33
N LEU A 45 -3.25 12.19 -4.58
CA LEU A 45 -3.72 12.93 -5.75
C LEU A 45 -4.97 12.23 -6.30
N ASN A 46 -6.02 13.01 -6.59
CA ASN A 46 -7.27 12.49 -7.12
C ASN A 46 -7.51 13.02 -8.53
N PHE A 47 -7.75 12.10 -9.46
CA PHE A 47 -8.06 12.36 -10.85
C PHE A 47 -9.44 11.77 -11.20
N PRO A 48 -10.06 12.16 -12.33
CA PRO A 48 -11.32 11.55 -12.76
C PRO A 48 -11.24 10.02 -12.94
N GLU A 49 -10.07 9.53 -13.36
CA GLU A 49 -9.84 8.13 -13.71
C GLU A 49 -9.46 7.26 -12.51
N GLY A 50 -8.95 7.87 -11.42
CA GLY A 50 -8.43 7.14 -10.27
C GLY A 50 -7.63 8.00 -9.31
N GLN A 51 -6.87 7.34 -8.45
CA GLN A 51 -6.10 7.95 -7.38
C GLN A 51 -4.65 7.49 -7.40
N VAL A 52 -3.74 8.41 -7.09
CA VAL A 52 -2.32 8.11 -6.88
C VAL A 52 -1.92 8.50 -5.46
N ASP A 53 -1.52 7.51 -4.67
CA ASP A 53 -1.10 7.67 -3.28
C ASP A 53 0.43 7.55 -3.18
N PHE A 54 1.10 8.65 -2.88
CA PHE A 54 2.52 8.68 -2.52
C PHE A 54 2.65 8.50 -1.01
N ILE A 55 3.23 7.39 -0.56
CA ILE A 55 3.23 6.98 0.85
C ILE A 55 4.66 6.83 1.34
N VAL A 56 4.99 7.47 2.47
CA VAL A 56 6.26 7.25 3.16
C VAL A 56 6.16 5.95 3.95
N ALA A 57 6.79 4.90 3.44
CA ALA A 57 6.85 3.60 4.08
C ALA A 57 8.20 2.93 3.80
N GLY A 58 8.90 2.58 4.88
CA GLY A 58 10.12 1.77 4.78
C GLY A 58 9.81 0.31 4.42
N GLN A 59 10.86 -0.41 4.03
CA GLN A 59 10.84 -1.85 3.83
C GLN A 59 10.54 -2.56 5.16
N ILE A 60 9.59 -3.50 5.16
CA ILE A 60 9.21 -4.28 6.35
C ILE A 60 9.70 -5.73 6.27
N SER A 61 9.67 -6.35 5.10
CA SER A 61 10.08 -7.74 4.85
C SER A 61 11.47 -7.82 4.19
N ASP A 62 12.08 -9.00 4.19
CA ASP A 62 13.33 -9.27 3.46
C ASP A 62 13.10 -9.45 1.96
N GLU A 63 11.86 -9.36 1.48
CA GLU A 63 11.54 -9.53 0.07
C GLU A 63 11.78 -8.23 -0.69
N GLU A 64 12.94 -8.14 -1.33
CA GLU A 64 13.35 -6.95 -2.08
C GLU A 64 12.41 -6.64 -3.26
N PRO A 65 12.19 -5.34 -3.57
CA PRO A 65 11.45 -4.94 -4.76
C PRO A 65 12.12 -5.46 -6.03
N GLN A 66 11.32 -5.89 -7.01
CA GLN A 66 11.81 -6.40 -8.28
C GLN A 66 11.49 -5.41 -9.40
N LEU A 67 12.46 -5.20 -10.29
CA LEU A 67 12.26 -4.40 -11.49
C LEU A 67 11.32 -5.17 -12.44
N GLN A 68 10.21 -4.57 -12.83
CA GLN A 68 9.23 -5.17 -13.72
C GLN A 68 8.71 -4.17 -14.75
N LYS A 69 8.43 -4.69 -15.95
CA LYS A 69 7.74 -3.96 -17.01
C LYS A 69 6.23 -3.92 -16.72
N ILE A 70 5.69 -2.71 -16.57
CA ILE A 70 4.25 -2.50 -16.41
C ILE A 70 3.63 -2.24 -17.79
N PRO A 71 2.58 -2.98 -18.20
CA PRO A 71 1.86 -2.68 -19.44
C PRO A 71 1.36 -1.23 -19.48
N GLY A 72 1.64 -0.52 -20.57
CA GLY A 72 1.27 0.89 -20.73
C GLY A 72 2.33 1.91 -20.31
N PHE A 73 3.48 1.47 -19.78
CA PHE A 73 4.61 2.34 -19.48
C PHE A 73 5.86 1.94 -20.27
N ASP A 74 6.67 2.92 -20.67
CA ASP A 74 7.89 2.73 -21.47
C ASP A 74 9.12 2.31 -20.66
N GLU A 75 9.11 2.57 -19.36
CA GLU A 75 10.18 2.20 -18.44
C GLU A 75 9.83 0.95 -17.61
N GLU A 76 10.82 0.42 -16.89
CA GLU A 76 10.61 -0.58 -15.85
C GLU A 76 10.55 0.08 -14.47
N TYR A 77 9.77 -0.51 -13.57
CA TYR A 77 9.53 0.03 -12.23
C TYR A 77 9.81 -1.02 -11.17
N TYR A 78 10.28 -0.59 -10.01
CA TYR A 78 10.43 -1.46 -8.85
C TYR A 78 9.05 -1.75 -8.24
N LEU A 79 8.65 -3.01 -8.23
CA LEU A 79 7.43 -3.50 -7.60
C LEU A 79 7.78 -4.24 -6.32
N ASP A 80 7.12 -3.86 -5.22
CA ASP A 80 7.17 -4.59 -3.97
C ASP A 80 6.56 -5.99 -4.13
N SER A 81 7.13 -6.96 -3.43
CA SER A 81 6.57 -8.31 -3.39
C SER A 81 5.19 -8.32 -2.72
N PRO A 82 4.32 -9.30 -3.02
CA PRO A 82 3.05 -9.44 -2.31
C PRO A 82 3.21 -9.59 -0.79
N VAL A 83 4.32 -10.20 -0.33
CA VAL A 83 4.66 -10.33 1.08
C VAL A 83 4.96 -8.96 1.69
N GLU A 84 5.74 -8.12 1.00
CA GLU A 84 6.04 -6.75 1.44
C GLU A 84 4.78 -5.89 1.52
N ILE A 85 3.91 -5.97 0.51
CA ILE A 85 2.65 -5.23 0.48
C ILE A 85 1.77 -5.60 1.68
N VAL A 86 1.60 -6.90 1.96
CA VAL A 86 0.84 -7.37 3.13
C VAL A 86 1.51 -6.96 4.44
N ALA A 87 2.84 -7.05 4.52
CA ALA A 87 3.60 -6.65 5.70
C ALA A 87 3.41 -5.15 6.01
N LYS A 88 3.48 -4.27 5.00
CA LYS A 88 3.19 -2.83 5.14
C LYS A 88 1.76 -2.58 5.63
N LYS A 89 0.77 -3.28 5.08
CA LYS A 89 -0.63 -3.17 5.53
C LYS A 89 -0.79 -3.56 7.00
N ILE A 90 -0.19 -4.66 7.43
CA ILE A 90 -0.22 -5.08 8.84
C ILE A 90 0.53 -4.08 9.72
N PHE A 91 1.71 -3.63 9.30
CA PHE A 91 2.57 -2.80 10.13
C PHE A 91 2.02 -1.39 10.33
N TYR A 92 1.62 -0.73 9.24
CA TYR A 92 1.18 0.67 9.24
C TYR A 92 -0.33 0.84 9.35
N ARG A 93 -1.14 -0.15 8.94
CA ARG A 93 -2.59 0.01 8.77
C ARG A 93 -3.42 -1.03 9.54
N TYR A 94 -2.88 -1.69 10.56
CA TYR A 94 -3.64 -2.69 11.33
C TYR A 94 -4.92 -2.13 11.99
N GLU A 95 -4.95 -0.84 12.35
CA GLU A 95 -6.12 -0.19 12.96
C GLU A 95 -7.24 0.03 11.95
N ASP A 96 -6.89 0.29 10.69
CA ASP A 96 -7.81 0.52 9.58
C ASP A 96 -7.89 -0.67 8.62
N PHE A 97 -7.49 -1.85 9.07
CA PHE A 97 -7.44 -3.06 8.25
C PHE A 97 -8.85 -3.41 7.76
N THR A 98 -8.99 -3.62 6.45
CA THR A 98 -10.29 -3.83 5.81
C THR A 98 -10.52 -5.31 5.46
N ALA A 99 -11.76 -5.69 5.14
CA ALA A 99 -12.06 -7.02 4.60
C ALA A 99 -11.25 -7.35 3.33
N ARG A 100 -10.93 -6.34 2.49
CA ARG A 100 -10.06 -6.51 1.32
C ARG A 100 -8.65 -6.90 1.72
N ASP A 101 -8.11 -6.30 2.77
CA ASP A 101 -6.76 -6.60 3.25
C ASP A 101 -6.68 -8.01 3.86
N VAL A 102 -7.76 -8.49 4.50
CA VAL A 102 -7.85 -9.88 4.96
C VAL A 102 -7.84 -10.86 3.79
N PHE A 103 -8.57 -10.54 2.71
CA PHE A 103 -8.54 -11.36 1.50
C PHE A 103 -7.15 -11.37 0.86
N ASP A 104 -6.51 -10.21 0.71
CA ASP A 104 -5.16 -10.09 0.15
C ASP A 104 -4.16 -10.90 1.00
N LEU A 105 -4.21 -10.79 2.33
CA LEU A 105 -3.41 -11.59 3.27
C LEU A 105 -3.65 -13.10 3.07
N ALA A 106 -4.91 -13.54 3.01
CA ALA A 106 -5.25 -14.95 2.82
C ALA A 106 -4.74 -15.47 1.46
N PHE A 107 -4.83 -14.66 0.40
CA PHE A 107 -4.35 -15.02 -0.92
C PHE A 107 -2.82 -15.12 -0.96
N VAL A 108 -2.10 -14.17 -0.34
CA VAL A 108 -0.64 -14.23 -0.21
C VAL A 108 -0.22 -15.44 0.61
N PHE A 109 -0.89 -15.73 1.73
CA PHE A 109 -0.64 -16.93 2.51
C PHE A 109 -0.86 -18.20 1.69
N TYR A 110 -1.95 -18.27 0.91
CA TYR A 110 -2.23 -19.42 0.04
C TYR A 110 -1.16 -19.63 -1.04
N LYS A 111 -0.60 -18.55 -1.61
CA LYS A 111 0.39 -18.62 -2.69
C LYS A 111 1.84 -18.77 -2.22
N THR A 112 2.20 -18.18 -1.08
CA THR A 112 3.60 -18.09 -0.61
C THR A 112 3.69 -18.03 0.92
N SER A 113 3.05 -19.00 1.59
CA SER A 113 3.05 -19.11 3.05
C SER A 113 4.46 -19.13 3.64
N GLU A 114 5.40 -19.83 3.02
CA GLU A 114 6.79 -19.96 3.48
C GLU A 114 7.48 -18.59 3.65
N LYS A 115 7.39 -17.71 2.64
CA LYS A 115 8.00 -16.38 2.65
C LYS A 115 7.27 -15.45 3.63
N LEU A 116 5.95 -15.54 3.68
CA LEU A 116 5.16 -14.74 4.62
C LEU A 116 5.48 -15.11 6.07
N VAL A 117 5.58 -16.41 6.38
CA VAL A 117 5.93 -16.91 7.73
C VAL A 117 7.37 -16.55 8.09
N ALA A 118 8.32 -16.68 7.16
CA ALA A 118 9.71 -16.27 7.38
C ALA A 118 9.85 -14.79 7.76
N ASN A 119 8.91 -13.95 7.29
CA ASN A 119 8.89 -12.51 7.58
C ASN A 119 7.98 -12.11 8.75
N ALA A 120 7.25 -13.05 9.35
CA ALA A 120 6.20 -12.74 10.33
C ALA A 120 6.69 -12.01 11.59
N GLU A 121 7.93 -12.28 12.02
CA GLU A 121 8.52 -11.62 13.19
C GLU A 121 8.63 -10.09 13.00
N LYS A 122 8.81 -9.61 11.76
CA LYS A 122 9.01 -8.18 11.46
C LYS A 122 7.76 -7.33 11.67
N PHE A 123 6.58 -7.95 11.62
CA PHE A 123 5.29 -7.29 11.88
C PHE A 123 4.52 -7.92 13.05
N ARG A 124 5.17 -8.78 13.84
CA ARG A 124 4.56 -9.51 14.96
C ARG A 124 3.89 -8.61 16.00
N GLY A 125 4.46 -7.43 16.24
CA GLY A 125 3.92 -6.43 17.17
C GLY A 125 2.49 -5.99 16.85
N LYS A 126 2.06 -6.13 15.59
CA LYS A 126 0.71 -5.73 15.13
C LYS A 126 -0.27 -6.90 14.99
N ILE A 127 0.20 -8.15 15.08
CA ILE A 127 -0.64 -9.35 14.90
C ILE A 127 -1.72 -9.47 15.98
N LYS A 128 -1.37 -9.34 17.27
CA LYS A 128 -2.35 -9.45 18.36
C LYS A 128 -3.47 -8.39 18.26
N PRO A 129 -3.16 -7.09 18.06
CA PRO A 129 -4.18 -6.07 17.81
C PRO A 129 -5.05 -6.39 16.58
N LEU A 130 -4.44 -6.84 15.49
CA LEU A 130 -5.13 -7.15 14.25
C LEU A 130 -6.14 -8.30 14.43
N ILE A 131 -5.73 -9.41 15.07
CA ILE A 131 -6.62 -10.55 15.36
C ILE A 131 -7.84 -10.09 16.16
N LYS A 132 -7.62 -9.32 17.23
CA LYS A 132 -8.72 -8.80 18.07
C LYS A 132 -9.74 -7.97 17.26
N ARG A 133 -9.27 -7.20 16.28
CA ARG A 133 -10.15 -6.43 15.37
C ARG A 133 -10.94 -7.33 14.43
N ILE A 134 -10.30 -8.35 13.87
CA ILE A 134 -10.94 -9.34 12.99
C ILE A 134 -12.03 -10.12 13.74
N GLU A 135 -11.72 -10.59 14.96
CA GLU A 135 -12.64 -11.37 15.80
C GLU A 135 -13.89 -10.59 16.19
N LYS A 136 -13.74 -9.30 16.49
CA LYS A 136 -14.86 -8.39 16.77
C LYS A 136 -15.74 -8.12 15.54
N ARG A 137 -15.34 -8.60 14.35
CA ARG A 137 -15.97 -8.34 13.05
C ARG A 137 -16.05 -6.85 12.72
N ASP A 138 -15.19 -6.03 13.31
CA ASP A 138 -15.11 -4.58 13.08
C ASP A 138 -14.64 -4.25 11.64
N ILE A 139 -14.14 -5.25 10.91
CA ILE A 139 -13.65 -5.14 9.53
C ILE A 139 -14.71 -5.44 8.47
N TRP A 140 -15.84 -6.05 8.87
CA TRP A 140 -16.90 -6.40 7.94
C TRP A 140 -17.87 -5.21 7.83
N PRO A 141 -18.30 -4.83 6.61
CA PRO A 141 -19.33 -3.81 6.46
C PRO A 141 -20.55 -4.17 7.31
N ARG A 142 -21.08 -3.22 8.10
CA ARG A 142 -22.37 -3.42 8.76
C ARG A 142 -23.43 -3.50 7.67
N SER A 143 -24.05 -4.67 7.55
CA SER A 143 -25.21 -4.93 6.68
C SER A 143 -26.40 -4.07 7.05
#